data_AF-V4NJ73-F1
#
_entry.id   AF-V4NJ73-F1
#
_cell.length_a   1.000
_cell.length_b   1.000
_cell.length_c   1.000
_cell.angle_alpha   90.00
_cell.angle_beta   90.00
_cell.angle_gamma   90.00
#
_symmetry.space_group_name_H-M   'P 1'
#
loop_
_entity.id
_entity.type
_entity.pdbx_description
1 polymer ?
#
loop_
_entity_poly.entity_id
_entity_poly.type
_entity_poly.pdbx_seq_one_letter_code
_entity_poly.pdbx_strand_id
1 'polypeptide(L)'
;MASAHAAAADTREPLTLVPGARKVGGARLKIMLVPVFDLTLYGPQGQWRAEEPFALRVDYLRALNGRAMAQHAADEISHQGFGDTQRLTAWQTQLKAILPDVLPGDRMTAVRDSTGATLFFKDKRSIGRIADTDFGRHFFAICLAPETSRPDLRRGLLGQG
;
A
#
# COMPACT_ATOMS: atom_id res chain seq x y z
N MET A 1 8.77 14.25 -34.84
CA MET A 1 9.51 13.28 -34.01
C MET A 1 9.34 13.68 -32.56
N ALA A 2 8.36 13.09 -31.85
CA ALA A 2 8.14 13.36 -30.43
C ALA A 2 8.84 12.27 -29.61
N SER A 3 9.91 12.64 -28.91
CA SER A 3 10.57 11.80 -27.92
C SER A 3 9.64 11.61 -26.73
N ALA A 4 9.01 10.44 -26.65
CA ALA A 4 8.46 9.94 -25.39
C ALA A 4 9.64 9.44 -24.55
N HIS A 5 10.04 10.22 -23.55
CA HIS A 5 10.91 9.74 -22.48
C HIS A 5 10.08 8.76 -21.64
N ALA A 6 10.05 7.49 -22.06
CA ALA A 6 9.62 6.41 -21.18
C ALA A 6 10.60 6.43 -20.01
N ALA A 7 10.15 6.93 -18.85
CA ALA A 7 10.90 6.84 -17.62
C ALA A 7 11.35 5.38 -17.47
N ALA A 8 12.66 5.16 -17.54
CA ALA A 8 13.25 3.84 -17.41
C ALA A 8 12.67 3.21 -16.14
N ALA A 9 11.91 2.13 -16.32
CA ALA A 9 11.29 1.42 -15.23
C ALA A 9 12.41 0.86 -14.34
N ASP A 10 12.73 1.57 -13.25
CA ASP A 10 13.75 1.14 -12.31
C ASP A 10 13.26 -0.15 -11.65
N THR A 11 13.96 -1.25 -11.96
CA THR A 11 13.66 -2.57 -11.43
C THR A 11 14.40 -2.69 -10.12
N ARG A 12 13.68 -2.47 -9.03
CA ARG A 12 14.22 -2.50 -7.67
C ARG A 12 13.42 -3.46 -6.83
N GLU A 13 14.11 -4.30 -6.07
CA GLU A 13 13.48 -5.16 -5.07
C GLU A 13 12.89 -4.27 -3.96
N PRO A 14 11.56 -4.17 -3.78
CA PRO A 14 10.94 -3.15 -2.92
C PRO A 14 11.39 -3.26 -1.46
N LEU A 15 11.62 -4.48 -0.98
CA LEU A 15 12.02 -4.72 0.41
C LEU A 15 13.43 -4.21 0.73
N THR A 16 14.28 -3.92 -0.28
CA THR A 16 15.59 -3.29 -0.06
C THR A 16 15.50 -1.85 0.44
N LEU A 17 14.32 -1.22 0.33
CA LEU A 17 14.04 0.10 0.89
C LEU A 17 13.76 0.08 2.39
N VAL A 18 13.55 -1.11 2.97
CA VAL A 18 13.34 -1.31 4.40
C VAL A 18 14.63 -1.90 4.99
N PRO A 19 15.36 -1.17 5.85
CA PRO A 19 16.63 -1.64 6.40
C PRO A 19 16.48 -2.98 7.12
N GLY A 20 17.17 -4.02 6.64
CA GLY A 20 17.10 -5.35 7.26
C GLY A 20 15.69 -5.93 7.31
N ALA A 21 14.88 -5.69 6.26
CA ALA A 21 13.49 -6.10 6.17
C ALA A 21 13.27 -7.55 6.61
N ARG A 22 12.43 -7.75 7.63
CA ARG A 22 11.89 -9.07 7.99
C ARG A 22 10.38 -8.97 8.17
N LYS A 23 9.70 -10.10 8.05
CA LYS A 23 8.25 -10.19 8.24
C LYS A 23 7.92 -9.84 9.70
N VAL A 24 6.97 -8.92 9.86
CA VAL A 24 6.33 -8.59 11.14
C VAL A 24 5.14 -9.54 11.35
N GLY A 25 4.27 -9.61 10.35
CA GLY A 25 3.05 -10.42 10.38
C GLY A 25 2.40 -10.52 9.01
N GLY A 26 1.25 -11.18 8.95
CA GLY A 26 0.48 -11.32 7.72
C GLY A 26 -0.96 -11.74 7.98
N ALA A 27 -1.84 -11.40 7.07
CA ALA A 27 -3.27 -11.66 7.20
C ALA A 27 -3.92 -11.83 5.82
N ARG A 28 -5.02 -12.59 5.77
CA ARG A 28 -5.79 -12.80 4.55
C ARG A 28 -7.09 -12.00 4.61
N LEU A 29 -7.36 -11.20 3.59
CA LEU A 29 -8.68 -10.60 3.42
C LEU A 29 -9.63 -11.58 2.75
N LYS A 30 -10.81 -11.77 3.35
CA LYS A 30 -11.94 -12.49 2.77
C LYS A 30 -13.17 -11.58 2.72
N ILE A 31 -13.98 -11.76 1.69
CA ILE A 31 -15.34 -11.19 1.63
C ILE A 31 -16.29 -12.38 1.75
N MET A 32 -17.11 -12.37 2.80
CA MET A 32 -17.84 -13.56 3.26
C MET A 32 -16.84 -14.74 3.45
N LEU A 33 -16.87 -15.75 2.60
CA LEU A 33 -15.94 -16.89 2.66
C LEU A 33 -14.87 -16.86 1.55
N VAL A 34 -14.92 -15.88 0.67
CA VAL A 34 -14.12 -15.84 -0.56
C VAL A 34 -12.80 -15.09 -0.33
N PRO A 35 -11.64 -15.72 -0.53
CA PRO A 35 -10.34 -15.05 -0.47
C PRO A 35 -10.19 -13.98 -1.54
N VAL A 36 -9.67 -12.81 -1.16
CA VAL A 36 -9.43 -11.68 -2.09
C VAL A 36 -7.94 -11.42 -2.27
N PHE A 37 -7.20 -11.28 -1.18
CA PHE A 37 -5.74 -11.12 -1.20
C PHE A 37 -5.12 -11.47 0.15
N ASP A 38 -3.82 -11.73 0.14
CA ASP A 38 -2.97 -11.82 1.33
C ASP A 38 -2.19 -10.52 1.51
N LEU A 39 -2.08 -10.06 2.75
CA LEU A 39 -1.22 -8.97 3.16
C LEU A 39 -0.05 -9.50 3.98
N THR A 40 1.13 -8.95 3.76
CA THR A 40 2.31 -9.17 4.61
C THR A 40 2.94 -7.83 4.97
N LEU A 41 3.15 -7.61 6.26
CA LEU A 41 3.86 -6.44 6.77
C LEU A 41 5.34 -6.79 6.99
N TYR A 42 6.21 -5.94 6.46
CA TYR A 42 7.65 -6.01 6.65
C TYR A 42 8.14 -4.75 7.32
N GLY A 43 9.05 -4.91 8.28
CA GLY A 43 9.68 -3.80 8.98
C GLY A 43 11.12 -4.12 9.35
N PRO A 44 11.87 -3.13 9.85
CA PRO A 44 13.27 -3.31 10.20
C PRO A 44 13.40 -4.40 11.26
N GLN A 45 14.19 -5.44 10.94
CA GLN A 45 14.39 -6.60 11.82
C GLN A 45 13.09 -7.31 12.26
N GLY A 46 11.98 -7.10 11.54
CA GLY A 46 10.68 -7.71 11.86
C GLY A 46 9.88 -6.95 12.91
N GLN A 47 10.28 -5.72 13.21
CA GLN A 47 9.54 -4.79 14.06
C GLN A 47 8.90 -3.71 13.19
N TRP A 48 7.70 -3.29 13.56
CA TRP A 48 7.01 -2.18 12.89
C TRP A 48 6.86 -0.99 13.83
N ARG A 49 7.15 0.19 13.29
CA ARG A 49 6.88 1.50 13.88
C ARG A 49 6.34 2.41 12.78
N ALA A 50 5.37 3.26 13.09
CA ALA A 50 4.65 4.05 12.09
C ALA A 50 5.53 5.10 11.40
N GLU A 51 6.57 5.57 12.09
CA GLU A 51 7.48 6.62 11.63
C GLU A 51 8.72 6.08 10.89
N GLU A 52 9.00 4.78 11.01
CA GLU A 52 10.14 4.12 10.39
C GLU A 52 9.83 3.63 8.96
N PRO A 53 10.85 3.30 8.14
CA PRO A 53 10.62 2.64 6.87
C PRO A 53 9.99 1.26 7.06
N PHE A 54 8.93 0.96 6.31
CA PHE A 54 8.28 -0.34 6.30
C PHE A 54 7.60 -0.61 4.95
N ALA A 55 7.22 -1.86 4.71
CA ALA A 55 6.54 -2.24 3.47
C ALA A 55 5.30 -3.07 3.76
N LEU A 56 4.22 -2.77 3.05
CA LEU A 56 3.00 -3.57 3.02
C LEU A 56 2.90 -4.22 1.64
N ARG A 57 3.04 -5.54 1.60
CA ARG A 57 2.88 -6.34 0.39
C ARG A 57 1.47 -6.90 0.30
N VAL A 58 0.89 -6.85 -0.89
CA VAL A 58 -0.39 -7.44 -1.26
C VAL A 58 -0.14 -8.51 -2.32
N ASP A 59 -0.52 -9.75 -2.05
CA ASP A 59 -0.52 -10.85 -3.01
C ASP A 59 -1.98 -11.15 -3.40
N TYR A 60 -2.37 -10.82 -4.64
CA TYR A 60 -3.77 -10.84 -5.07
C TYR A 60 -4.25 -12.24 -5.44
N LEU A 61 -5.42 -12.63 -4.95
CA LEU A 61 -6.07 -13.90 -5.26
C LEU A 61 -7.25 -13.73 -6.22
N ARG A 62 -7.59 -12.47 -6.54
CA ARG A 62 -8.72 -12.07 -7.39
C ARG A 62 -8.32 -10.89 -8.26
N ALA A 63 -8.99 -10.74 -9.40
CA ALA A 63 -8.86 -9.56 -10.21
C ALA A 63 -9.50 -8.36 -9.50
N LEU A 64 -8.82 -7.21 -9.51
CA LEU A 64 -9.33 -5.95 -8.97
C LEU A 64 -8.99 -4.81 -9.93
N ASN A 65 -9.94 -3.87 -10.07
CA ASN A 65 -9.74 -2.69 -10.89
C ASN A 65 -8.95 -1.62 -10.14
N GLY A 66 -7.91 -1.07 -10.75
CA GLY A 66 -7.00 -0.08 -10.15
C GLY A 66 -7.70 1.22 -9.76
N ARG A 67 -8.65 1.69 -10.58
CA ARG A 67 -9.44 2.89 -10.28
C ARG A 67 -10.41 2.66 -9.12
N ALA A 68 -10.99 1.47 -9.02
CA ALA A 68 -11.83 1.09 -7.89
C ALA A 68 -11.00 0.98 -6.59
N MET A 69 -9.80 0.42 -6.65
CA MET A 69 -8.87 0.40 -5.51
C MET A 69 -8.49 1.83 -5.07
N ALA A 70 -8.24 2.73 -6.03
CA ALA A 70 -7.94 4.13 -5.74
C ALA A 70 -9.11 4.88 -5.08
N GLN A 71 -10.34 4.65 -5.56
CA GLN A 71 -11.56 5.19 -4.93
C GLN A 71 -11.71 4.65 -3.50
N HIS A 72 -11.66 3.32 -3.33
CA HIS A 72 -11.79 2.70 -2.02
C HIS A 72 -10.73 3.21 -1.02
N ALA A 73 -9.48 3.41 -1.45
CA ALA A 73 -8.45 3.95 -0.57
C ALA A 73 -8.77 5.39 -0.11
N ALA A 74 -9.29 6.24 -1.01
CA ALA A 74 -9.72 7.58 -0.63
C ALA A 74 -10.95 7.55 0.31
N ASP A 75 -11.90 6.66 0.06
CA ASP A 75 -13.08 6.51 0.92
C ASP A 75 -12.66 6.08 2.35
N GLU A 76 -11.75 5.10 2.48
CA GLU A 76 -11.22 4.70 3.79
C GLU A 76 -10.42 5.81 4.48
N ILE A 77 -9.65 6.61 3.76
CA ILE A 77 -8.95 7.77 4.34
C ILE A 77 -9.96 8.81 4.84
N SER A 78 -11.04 9.05 4.09
CA SER A 78 -12.14 9.92 4.53
C SER A 78 -12.80 9.37 5.80
N HIS A 79 -13.08 8.07 5.85
CA HIS A 79 -13.67 7.41 7.02
C HIS A 79 -12.80 7.47 8.28
N GLN A 80 -11.48 7.62 8.14
CA GLN A 80 -10.59 7.89 9.27
C GLN A 80 -10.70 9.33 9.82
N GLY A 81 -11.58 10.16 9.26
CA GLY A 81 -11.80 11.54 9.69
C GLY A 81 -10.92 12.57 8.98
N PHE A 82 -10.25 12.21 7.88
CA PHE A 82 -9.49 13.18 7.09
C PHE A 82 -10.43 14.12 6.32
N GLY A 83 -10.52 15.38 6.77
CA GLY A 83 -11.53 16.33 6.30
C GLY A 83 -11.15 17.21 5.10
N ASP A 84 -9.89 17.18 4.63
CA ASP A 84 -9.47 18.00 3.49
C ASP A 84 -9.86 17.32 2.17
N THR A 85 -11.02 17.71 1.64
CA THR A 85 -11.61 17.14 0.43
C THR A 85 -10.78 17.43 -0.83
N GLN A 86 -10.05 18.55 -0.87
CA GLN A 86 -9.20 18.89 -2.00
C GLN A 86 -7.98 17.98 -2.05
N ARG A 87 -7.29 17.79 -0.92
CA ARG A 87 -6.17 16.86 -0.80
C ARG A 87 -6.60 15.44 -1.06
N LEU A 88 -7.75 15.03 -0.53
CA LEU A 88 -8.29 13.69 -0.76
C LEU A 88 -8.52 13.43 -2.26
N THR A 89 -9.13 14.40 -2.95
CA THR A 89 -9.35 14.33 -4.41
C THR A 89 -8.03 14.26 -5.19
N ALA A 90 -7.02 15.03 -4.76
CA ALA A 90 -5.70 15.01 -5.37
C ALA A 90 -5.00 13.65 -5.19
N TRP A 91 -5.01 13.09 -3.97
CA TRP A 91 -4.44 11.77 -3.69
C TRP A 91 -5.18 10.66 -4.44
N GLN A 92 -6.50 10.72 -4.52
CA GLN A 92 -7.28 9.78 -5.30
C GLN A 92 -6.89 9.83 -6.79
N THR A 93 -6.69 11.03 -7.35
CA THR A 93 -6.27 11.21 -8.75
C THR A 93 -4.88 10.62 -8.98
N GLN A 94 -3.94 10.84 -8.06
CA GLN A 94 -2.61 10.24 -8.11
C GLN A 94 -2.69 8.71 -8.04
N LEU A 95 -3.47 8.16 -7.11
CA LEU A 95 -3.68 6.71 -7.01
C LEU A 95 -4.28 6.12 -8.29
N LYS A 96 -5.26 6.78 -8.92
CA LYS A 96 -5.84 6.34 -10.20
C LYS A 96 -4.80 6.30 -11.33
N ALA A 97 -3.77 7.14 -11.29
CA ALA A 97 -2.69 7.14 -12.27
C ALA A 97 -1.63 6.07 -11.97
N ILE A 98 -1.46 5.69 -10.70
CA ILE A 98 -0.42 4.77 -10.23
C ILE A 98 -0.90 3.32 -10.23
N LEU A 99 -2.11 3.06 -9.70
CA LEU A 99 -2.62 1.71 -9.46
C LEU A 99 -3.15 1.09 -10.77
N PRO A 100 -2.52 0.03 -11.28
CA PRO A 100 -3.04 -0.69 -12.43
C PRO A 100 -4.18 -1.62 -12.01
N ASP A 101 -4.89 -2.16 -13.00
CA ASP A 101 -5.69 -3.36 -12.79
C ASP A 101 -4.75 -4.52 -12.43
N VAL A 102 -5.23 -5.39 -11.53
CA VAL A 102 -4.48 -6.56 -11.06
C VAL A 102 -5.27 -7.84 -11.34
N LEU A 103 -4.56 -8.93 -11.55
CA LEU A 103 -5.08 -10.27 -11.77
C LEU A 103 -4.71 -11.20 -10.60
N PRO A 104 -5.38 -12.36 -10.44
CA PRO A 104 -4.92 -13.38 -9.51
C PRO A 104 -3.46 -13.76 -9.78
N GLY A 105 -2.64 -13.79 -8.73
CA GLY A 105 -1.20 -14.02 -8.81
C GLY A 105 -0.35 -12.76 -8.93
N ASP A 106 -0.94 -11.60 -9.24
CA ASP A 106 -0.21 -10.33 -9.20
C ASP A 106 0.19 -9.98 -7.76
N ARG A 107 1.29 -9.23 -7.66
CA ARG A 107 1.81 -8.71 -6.40
C ARG A 107 2.02 -7.20 -6.49
N MET A 108 1.57 -6.49 -5.46
CA MET A 108 1.90 -5.10 -5.25
C MET A 108 2.58 -4.89 -3.91
N THR A 109 3.47 -3.90 -3.84
CA THR A 109 4.10 -3.49 -2.58
C THR A 109 4.02 -1.98 -2.45
N ALA A 110 3.48 -1.51 -1.34
CA ALA A 110 3.56 -0.11 -0.92
C ALA A 110 4.65 0.01 0.16
N VAL A 111 5.62 0.90 -0.04
CA VAL A 111 6.73 1.14 0.87
C VAL A 111 6.63 2.55 1.42
N ARG A 112 6.66 2.69 2.75
CA ARG A 112 6.96 3.97 3.38
C ARG A 112 8.48 4.10 3.43
N ASP A 113 9.05 5.11 2.78
CA ASP A 113 10.50 5.35 2.85
C ASP A 113 10.90 6.15 4.10
N SER A 114 12.20 6.40 4.25
CA SER A 114 12.75 7.19 5.35
C SER A 114 12.33 8.66 5.33
N THR A 115 11.86 9.19 4.20
CA THR A 115 11.31 10.56 4.12
C THR A 115 9.82 10.59 4.46
N GLY A 116 9.18 9.44 4.64
CA GLY A 116 7.73 9.32 4.83
C GLY A 116 6.91 9.36 3.56
N ALA A 117 7.54 9.31 2.39
CA ALA A 117 6.84 9.16 1.14
C ALA A 117 6.37 7.72 0.94
N THR A 118 5.30 7.54 0.18
CA THR A 118 4.81 6.22 -0.22
C THR A 118 5.26 5.90 -1.64
N LEU A 119 6.01 4.82 -1.81
CA LEU A 119 6.40 4.28 -3.11
C LEU A 119 5.58 3.03 -3.42
N PHE A 120 5.12 2.91 -4.66
CA PHE A 120 4.32 1.80 -5.13
C PHE A 120 5.09 0.97 -6.14
N PHE A 121 5.01 -0.34 -5.99
CA PHE A 121 5.66 -1.32 -6.85
C PHE A 121 4.64 -2.36 -7.31
N LYS A 122 4.71 -2.74 -8.59
CA LYS A 122 4.15 -4.00 -9.09
C LYS A 122 5.33 -4.95 -9.31
N ASP A 123 5.33 -6.06 -8.59
CA ASP A 123 6.52 -6.92 -8.47
C ASP A 123 7.77 -6.12 -8.07
N LYS A 124 8.76 -6.02 -8.97
CA LYS A 124 10.01 -5.26 -8.79
C LYS A 124 10.01 -3.92 -9.53
N ARG A 125 8.94 -3.58 -10.23
CA ARG A 125 8.86 -2.35 -11.02
C ARG A 125 8.23 -1.26 -10.18
N SER A 126 8.94 -0.13 -10.03
CA SER A 126 8.31 1.08 -9.47
C SER A 126 7.23 1.59 -10.43
N ILE A 127 6.03 1.82 -9.91
CA ILE A 127 4.86 2.28 -10.68
C ILE A 127 4.36 3.66 -10.22
N GLY A 128 4.93 4.21 -9.14
CA GLY A 128 4.58 5.55 -8.69
C GLY A 128 5.11 5.88 -7.30
N ARG A 129 5.02 7.16 -6.96
CA ARG A 129 5.39 7.72 -5.66
C ARG A 129 4.44 8.85 -5.31
N ILE A 130 4.04 8.92 -4.05
CA ILE A 130 3.33 10.08 -3.48
C ILE A 130 4.20 10.59 -2.33
N ALA A 131 4.72 11.81 -2.49
CA ALA A 131 5.68 12.42 -1.57
C ALA A 131 5.05 13.03 -0.32
N ASP A 132 3.74 13.29 -0.35
CA ASP A 132 2.99 13.84 0.77
C ASP A 132 3.01 12.84 1.95
N THR A 133 3.61 13.25 3.08
CA THR A 133 3.76 12.39 4.25
C THR A 133 2.45 12.15 4.98
N ASP A 134 1.48 13.08 4.88
CA ASP A 134 0.16 12.86 5.45
C ASP A 134 -0.59 11.79 4.67
N PHE A 135 -0.42 11.76 3.33
CA PHE A 135 -0.96 10.67 2.52
C PHE A 135 -0.44 9.33 3.03
N GLY A 136 0.89 9.19 3.20
CA GLY A 136 1.48 7.95 3.69
C GLY A 136 0.91 7.53 5.05
N ARG A 137 0.80 8.47 6.00
CA ARG A 137 0.20 8.22 7.32
C ARG A 137 -1.22 7.64 7.19
N HIS A 138 -2.10 8.30 6.45
CA HIS A 138 -3.50 7.87 6.32
C HIS A 138 -3.70 6.62 5.46
N PHE A 139 -2.91 6.49 4.39
CA PHE A 139 -2.97 5.33 3.50
C PHE A 139 -2.60 4.03 4.22
N PHE A 140 -1.49 4.02 4.98
CA PHE A 140 -1.12 2.82 5.75
C PHE A 140 -2.02 2.59 6.96
N ALA A 141 -2.59 3.66 7.54
CA ALA A 141 -3.57 3.57 8.61
C ALA A 141 -4.81 2.76 8.21
N ILE A 142 -5.17 2.68 6.91
CA ILE A 142 -6.28 1.84 6.42
C ILE A 142 -6.17 0.40 6.95
N CYS A 143 -4.95 -0.15 7.01
CA CYS A 143 -4.70 -1.52 7.48
C CYS A 143 -4.11 -1.59 8.90
N LEU A 144 -3.46 -0.52 9.38
CA LEU A 144 -2.60 -0.58 10.57
C LEU A 144 -3.09 0.26 11.75
N ALA A 145 -3.99 1.22 11.54
CA ALA A 145 -4.52 2.04 12.62
C ALA A 145 -5.41 1.20 13.56
N PRO A 146 -5.40 1.47 14.88
CA PRO A 146 -6.28 0.77 15.83
C PRO A 146 -7.77 0.81 15.43
N GLU A 147 -8.21 1.91 14.82
CA GLU A 147 -9.58 2.19 14.40
C GLU A 147 -9.89 1.71 12.96
N THR A 148 -9.04 0.87 12.36
CA THR A 148 -9.29 0.31 11.03
C THR A 148 -10.66 -0.39 10.94
N SER A 149 -11.30 -0.28 9.78
CA SER A 149 -12.50 -1.05 9.44
C SER A 149 -12.26 -2.57 9.39
N ARG A 150 -11.00 -3.03 9.47
CA ARG A 150 -10.59 -4.44 9.37
C ARG A 150 -9.71 -4.86 10.57
N PRO A 151 -10.22 -4.92 11.81
CA PRO A 151 -9.42 -5.18 13.00
C PRO A 151 -8.70 -6.54 12.98
N ASP A 152 -9.31 -7.58 12.41
CA ASP A 152 -8.70 -8.91 12.29
C ASP A 152 -7.50 -8.90 11.32
N LEU A 153 -7.61 -8.13 10.24
CA LEU A 153 -6.53 -7.94 9.27
C LEU A 153 -5.33 -7.28 9.96
N ARG A 154 -5.59 -6.25 10.76
CA ARG A 154 -4.56 -5.57 11.56
C ARG A 154 -3.90 -6.52 12.55
N ARG A 155 -4.67 -7.29 13.33
CA ARG A 155 -4.09 -8.23 14.31
C ARG A 155 -3.10 -9.18 13.64
N GLY A 156 -3.46 -9.78 12.50
CA GLY A 156 -2.54 -10.67 11.78
C GLY A 156 -1.31 -9.95 11.23
N LEU A 157 -1.46 -8.71 10.73
CA LEU A 157 -0.33 -7.91 10.25
C LEU A 157 0.66 -7.52 11.34
N LEU A 158 0.16 -7.26 12.55
CA LEU A 158 0.98 -6.92 13.71
C LEU A 158 1.47 -8.14 14.50
N GLY A 159 1.19 -9.36 14.04
CA GLY A 159 1.60 -10.59 14.72
C GLY A 159 0.88 -10.82 16.07
N GLN A 160 -0.32 -10.30 16.22
CA GLN A 160 -1.14 -10.32 17.45
C GLN A 160 -2.20 -11.43 17.44
N GLY A 161 -1.92 -12.56 16.77
CA GLY A 161 -2.87 -13.66 16.60
C GLY A 161 -2.23 -15.03 16.78
#